data_AF-A0A7J9KA79-F1
#
_entry.id   AF-A0A7J9KA79-F1
#
_cell.length_a   1.000
_cell.length_b   1.000
_cell.length_c   1.000
_cell.angle_alpha   90.00
_cell.angle_beta   90.00
_cell.angle_gamma   90.00
#
_symmetry.space_group_name_H-M   'P 1'
#
loop_
_entity.id
_entity.type
_entity.pdbx_description
1 polymer ?
#
loop_
_entity_poly.entity_id
_entity_poly.type
_entity_poly.pdbx_seq_one_letter_code
_entity_poly.pdbx_strand_id
1 'polypeptide(L)'
;MVLLPAALAFDMDYAHWLNEHQRLINDLRSGLNSHLGDSELRILVESVMAHYDEVFKLKSIGVKADAFHMLSGMWKTPAERCFMWLGGFRSSELLKILGNHLEPLTDQQLMGICNLQQSSQQAEDALSQGMEALQQALVDTLSSACLGPTASGNVADYMSQMAIAMSKLATLENFLHQ
;
A
#
# COMPACT_ATOMS: atom_id res chain seq x y z
N MET A 1 -24.46 -3.96 -9.52
CA MET A 1 -23.99 -3.53 -10.86
C MET A 1 -23.31 -2.15 -10.85
N VAL A 2 -23.05 -1.52 -9.70
CA VAL A 2 -22.47 -0.16 -9.59
C VAL A 2 -20.95 -0.15 -9.33
N LEU A 3 -20.32 -1.30 -9.01
CA LEU A 3 -18.88 -1.40 -8.72
C LEU A 3 -18.01 -1.50 -10.00
N LEU A 4 -18.54 -2.07 -11.09
CA LEU A 4 -17.82 -2.26 -12.35
C LEU A 4 -17.32 -0.94 -13.00
N PRO A 5 -18.08 0.17 -13.03
CA PRO A 5 -17.61 1.41 -13.65
C PRO A 5 -16.42 2.04 -12.93
N ALA A 6 -16.39 2.00 -11.59
CA ALA A 6 -15.30 2.57 -10.81
C ALA A 6 -14.02 1.74 -10.93
N ALA A 7 -14.15 0.40 -10.91
CA ALA A 7 -13.05 -0.52 -11.14
C ALA A 7 -12.41 -0.32 -12.52
N LEU A 8 -13.23 -0.22 -13.58
CA LEU A 8 -12.75 0.02 -14.94
C LEU A 8 -12.09 1.39 -15.11
N ALA A 9 -12.65 2.44 -14.49
CA ALA A 9 -12.04 3.77 -14.51
C ALA A 9 -10.66 3.77 -13.84
N PHE A 10 -10.54 3.15 -12.66
CA PHE A 10 -9.26 2.99 -11.98
C PHE A 10 -8.25 2.22 -12.86
N ASP A 11 -8.66 1.11 -13.48
CA ASP A 11 -7.77 0.29 -14.32
C ASP A 11 -7.24 1.09 -15.52
N MET A 12 -8.09 1.91 -16.15
CA MET A 12 -7.70 2.79 -17.26
C MET A 12 -6.73 3.88 -16.80
N ASP A 13 -7.05 4.56 -15.69
CA ASP A 13 -6.21 5.63 -15.14
C ASP A 13 -4.85 5.07 -14.68
N TYR A 14 -4.83 3.87 -14.08
CA TYR A 14 -3.59 3.21 -13.66
C TYR A 14 -2.75 2.77 -14.86
N ALA A 15 -3.38 2.25 -15.93
CA ALA A 15 -2.68 1.93 -17.17
C ALA A 15 -2.06 3.17 -17.82
N HIS A 16 -2.77 4.30 -17.81
CA HIS A 16 -2.22 5.57 -18.27
C HIS A 16 -1.04 6.02 -17.41
N TRP A 17 -1.18 5.96 -16.08
CA TRP A 17 -0.11 6.28 -15.15
C TRP A 17 1.14 5.41 -15.37
N LEU A 18 0.97 4.11 -15.63
CA LEU A 18 2.06 3.18 -15.95
C LEU A 18 2.81 3.55 -17.23
N ASN A 19 2.07 3.92 -18.29
CA ASN A 19 2.68 4.34 -19.55
C ASN A 19 3.53 5.60 -19.36
N GLU A 20 3.01 6.56 -18.61
CA GLU A 20 3.72 7.80 -18.32
C GLU A 20 4.92 7.56 -17.39
N HIS A 21 4.78 6.68 -16.39
CA HIS A 21 5.88 6.26 -15.53
C HIS A 21 7.01 5.64 -16.37
N GLN A 22 6.68 4.76 -17.31
CA GLN A 22 7.67 4.15 -18.20
C GLN A 22 8.39 5.18 -19.07
N ARG A 23 7.67 6.20 -19.56
CA ARG A 23 8.24 7.33 -20.30
C ARG A 23 9.24 8.11 -19.43
N LEU A 24 8.83 8.54 -18.23
CA LEU A 24 9.69 9.30 -17.31
C LEU A 24 10.95 8.52 -16.90
N ILE A 25 10.82 7.22 -16.64
CA ILE A 25 11.97 6.36 -16.33
C ILE A 25 12.92 6.22 -17.53
N ASN A 26 12.39 6.14 -18.75
CA ASN A 26 13.21 6.11 -19.96
C ASN A 26 13.94 7.44 -20.18
N ASP A 27 13.27 8.57 -19.94
CA ASP A 27 13.86 9.91 -20.02
C ASP A 27 14.98 10.07 -18.99
N LEU A 28 14.78 9.63 -17.74
CA LEU A 28 15.81 9.65 -16.69
C LEU A 28 17.03 8.78 -17.07
N ARG A 29 16.80 7.57 -17.59
CA ARG A 29 17.88 6.69 -18.06
C ARG A 29 18.64 7.30 -19.24
N SER A 30 17.93 7.90 -20.19
CA SER A 30 18.53 8.57 -21.34
C SER A 30 19.36 9.78 -20.90
N GLY A 31 18.84 10.58 -19.98
CA GLY A 31 19.54 11.72 -19.40
C GLY A 31 20.81 11.32 -18.67
N LEU A 32 20.76 10.23 -17.90
CA LEU A 32 21.94 9.68 -17.24
C LEU A 32 22.99 9.18 -18.25
N ASN A 33 22.56 8.43 -19.26
CA ASN A 33 23.45 7.86 -20.28
C ASN A 33 24.07 8.91 -21.22
N SER A 34 23.42 10.06 -21.38
CA SER A 34 23.92 11.19 -22.17
C SER A 34 24.77 12.17 -21.36
N HIS A 35 25.01 11.87 -20.07
CA HIS A 35 25.76 12.73 -19.15
C HIS A 35 25.18 14.16 -19.07
N LEU A 36 23.85 14.28 -18.96
CA LEU A 36 23.21 15.57 -18.65
C LEU A 36 23.78 16.18 -17.37
N GLY A 37 23.72 17.50 -17.27
CA GLY A 37 24.18 18.20 -16.09
C GLY A 37 23.33 17.86 -14.86
N ASP A 38 23.93 17.94 -13.67
CA ASP A 38 23.24 17.63 -12.40
C ASP A 38 21.93 18.39 -12.21
N SER A 39 21.84 19.63 -12.70
CA SER A 39 20.60 20.43 -12.65
C SER A 39 19.48 19.85 -13.50
N GLU A 40 19.79 19.29 -14.66
CA GLU A 40 18.82 18.70 -15.58
C GLU A 40 18.39 17.31 -15.06
N LEU A 41 19.35 16.52 -14.57
CA LEU A 41 19.08 15.25 -13.89
C LEU A 41 18.18 15.45 -12.67
N ARG A 42 18.43 16.49 -11.87
CA ARG A 42 17.57 16.84 -10.73
C ARG A 42 16.13 17.10 -11.15
N ILE A 43 15.89 17.82 -12.25
CA ILE A 43 14.53 18.08 -12.76
C ILE A 43 13.84 16.76 -13.16
N LEU A 44 14.56 15.84 -13.81
CA LEU A 44 14.01 14.53 -14.18
C LEU A 44 13.67 13.70 -12.94
N VAL A 45 14.54 13.69 -11.92
CA VAL A 45 14.28 13.02 -10.65
C VAL A 45 13.07 13.63 -9.94
N GLU A 46 13.00 14.95 -9.83
CA GLU A 46 11.86 15.66 -9.23
C GLU A 46 10.55 15.35 -9.97
N SER A 47 10.59 15.23 -11.30
CA SER A 47 9.42 14.85 -12.12
C SER A 47 8.98 13.40 -11.85
N VAL A 48 9.91 12.46 -11.76
CA VAL A 48 9.61 11.06 -11.40
C VAL A 48 9.03 10.98 -9.99
N MET A 49 9.58 11.72 -9.03
CA MET A 49 9.09 11.75 -7.65
C MET A 49 7.67 12.32 -7.57
N ALA A 50 7.39 13.42 -8.27
CA ALA A 50 6.04 13.99 -8.33
C ALA A 50 5.04 13.01 -8.98
N HIS A 51 5.45 12.26 -10.00
CA HIS A 51 4.61 11.24 -10.63
C HIS A 51 4.26 10.09 -9.68
N TYR A 52 5.15 9.74 -8.73
CA TYR A 52 4.82 8.76 -7.69
C TYR A 52 3.70 9.25 -6.77
N ASP A 53 3.63 10.53 -6.43
CA ASP A 53 2.54 11.06 -5.60
C ASP A 53 1.17 10.87 -6.26
N GLU A 54 1.11 10.89 -7.59
CA GLU A 54 -0.12 10.65 -8.35
C GLU A 54 -0.65 9.22 -8.18
N VAL A 55 0.23 8.21 -8.14
CA VAL A 55 -0.20 6.82 -7.96
C VAL A 55 -0.82 6.61 -6.58
N PHE A 56 -0.30 7.27 -5.55
CA PHE A 56 -0.85 7.18 -4.21
C PHE A 56 -2.22 7.84 -4.12
N LYS A 57 -2.41 8.99 -4.77
CA LYS A 57 -3.72 9.65 -4.89
C LYS A 57 -4.72 8.76 -5.62
N LEU A 58 -4.31 8.18 -6.76
CA LEU A 58 -5.15 7.28 -7.54
C LEU A 58 -5.56 6.05 -6.73
N LYS A 59 -4.60 5.40 -6.03
CA LYS A 59 -4.88 4.26 -5.14
C LYS A 59 -5.81 4.65 -3.99
N SER A 60 -5.65 5.85 -3.41
CA SER A 60 -6.54 6.33 -2.34
C SER A 60 -7.98 6.49 -2.83
N ILE A 61 -8.18 7.06 -4.02
CA ILE A 61 -9.50 7.17 -4.65
C ILE A 61 -10.06 5.78 -4.94
N GLY A 62 -9.24 4.89 -5.51
CA GLY A 62 -9.62 3.51 -5.81
C GLY A 62 -10.08 2.73 -4.57
N VAL A 63 -9.36 2.82 -3.45
CA VAL A 63 -9.72 2.13 -2.19
C VAL A 63 -11.04 2.66 -1.63
N LYS A 64 -11.28 3.97 -1.72
CA LYS A 64 -12.55 4.59 -1.27
C LYS A 64 -13.73 4.17 -2.14
N ALA A 65 -13.51 3.92 -3.42
CA ALA A 65 -14.55 3.51 -4.35
C ALA A 65 -14.83 2.00 -4.28
N ASP A 66 -13.79 1.17 -4.30
CA ASP A 66 -13.89 -0.29 -4.25
C ASP A 66 -12.60 -0.91 -3.68
N ALA A 67 -12.56 -1.08 -2.36
CA ALA A 67 -11.44 -1.72 -1.66
C ALA A 67 -11.21 -3.18 -2.09
N PHE A 68 -12.25 -3.90 -2.52
CA PHE A 68 -12.11 -5.29 -2.98
C PHE A 68 -11.37 -5.33 -4.32
N HIS A 69 -11.76 -4.49 -5.29
CA HIS A 69 -11.03 -4.37 -6.55
C HIS A 69 -9.58 -3.92 -6.34
N MET A 70 -9.32 -3.04 -5.37
CA MET A 70 -7.95 -2.65 -5.03
C MET A 70 -7.10 -3.82 -4.52
N LEU A 71 -7.68 -4.72 -3.73
CA LEU A 71 -6.98 -5.88 -3.17
C LEU A 71 -6.86 -7.04 -4.17
N SER A 72 -7.93 -7.41 -4.86
CA SER A 72 -8.03 -8.63 -5.69
C SER A 72 -8.19 -8.38 -7.19
N GLY A 73 -8.30 -7.13 -7.61
CA GLY A 73 -8.50 -6.75 -9.02
C GLY A 73 -7.29 -7.04 -9.91
N MET A 74 -7.55 -7.01 -11.23
CA MET A 74 -6.61 -7.42 -12.26
C MET A 74 -5.61 -6.34 -12.68
N TRP A 75 -5.66 -5.15 -12.08
CA TRP A 75 -4.76 -4.03 -12.34
C TRP A 75 -3.29 -4.30 -12.01
N LYS A 76 -2.99 -5.37 -11.27
CA LYS A 76 -1.63 -5.84 -10.99
C LYS A 76 -1.35 -7.13 -11.71
N THR A 77 -0.12 -7.31 -12.17
CA THR A 77 0.39 -8.57 -12.68
C THR A 77 0.40 -9.65 -11.58
N PRO A 78 0.34 -10.94 -11.94
CA PRO A 78 0.49 -12.02 -10.97
C PRO A 78 1.80 -11.95 -10.19
N ALA A 79 2.90 -11.55 -10.83
CA ALA A 79 4.20 -11.40 -10.19
C ALA A 79 4.16 -10.32 -9.10
N GLU A 80 3.61 -9.14 -9.39
CA GLU A 80 3.47 -8.06 -8.39
C GLU A 80 2.63 -8.49 -7.19
N ARG A 81 1.57 -9.28 -7.42
CA ARG A 81 0.73 -9.79 -6.32
C ARG A 81 1.47 -10.70 -5.37
N CYS A 82 2.41 -11.50 -5.86
CA CYS A 82 3.22 -12.38 -5.01
C CYS A 82 4.10 -11.60 -4.02
N PHE A 83 4.45 -10.35 -4.33
CA PHE A 83 5.30 -9.50 -3.49
C PHE A 83 4.53 -8.45 -2.68
N MET A 84 3.19 -8.49 -2.71
CA MET A 84 2.39 -7.51 -2.00
C MET A 84 2.23 -7.80 -0.51
N TRP A 85 2.25 -6.73 0.27
CA TRP A 85 2.00 -6.68 1.70
C TRP A 85 1.15 -5.44 2.04
N LEU A 86 -0.02 -5.67 2.65
CA LEU A 86 -0.98 -4.67 3.17
C LEU A 86 -1.32 -3.47 2.24
N GLY A 87 -1.11 -3.59 0.92
CA GLY A 87 -1.44 -2.56 -0.08
C GLY A 87 -0.27 -2.09 -0.95
N GLY A 88 0.96 -2.50 -0.63
CA GLY A 88 2.17 -2.19 -1.38
C GLY A 88 3.17 -3.35 -1.30
N PHE A 89 4.46 -3.06 -1.38
CA PHE A 89 5.53 -4.01 -1.07
C PHE A 89 6.08 -3.70 0.34
N ARG A 90 6.83 -4.64 0.93
CA ARG A 90 7.66 -4.33 2.11
C ARG A 90 8.83 -3.46 1.69
N SER A 91 8.86 -2.23 2.20
CA SER A 91 9.91 -1.25 1.93
C SER A 91 11.28 -1.70 2.42
N SER A 92 11.34 -2.46 3.52
CA SER A 92 12.56 -3.07 4.04
C SER A 92 13.23 -4.01 3.01
N GLU A 93 12.44 -4.80 2.27
CA GLU A 93 12.94 -5.70 1.22
C GLU A 93 13.49 -4.94 0.01
N LEU A 94 12.85 -3.83 -0.39
CA LEU A 94 13.40 -2.97 -1.44
C LEU A 94 14.73 -2.34 -1.03
N LEU A 95 14.83 -1.86 0.22
CA LEU A 95 16.07 -1.26 0.73
C LEU A 95 17.22 -2.27 0.76
N LYS A 96 16.95 -3.54 1.08
CA LYS A 96 17.93 -4.63 1.00
C LYS A 96 18.49 -4.81 -0.42
N ILE A 97 17.63 -4.71 -1.44
CA ILE A 97 18.04 -4.86 -2.84
C ILE A 97 18.83 -3.63 -3.30
N LEU A 98 18.32 -2.43 -3.02
CA LEU A 98 18.92 -1.17 -3.45
C LEU A 98 20.33 -0.97 -2.90
N GLY A 99 20.59 -1.36 -1.64
CA GLY A 99 21.91 -1.23 -1.02
C GLY A 99 23.03 -1.88 -1.84
N ASN A 100 22.74 -2.99 -2.51
CA ASN A 100 23.72 -3.73 -3.32
C ASN A 100 23.97 -3.12 -4.72
N HIS A 101 23.18 -2.11 -5.12
CA HIS A 101 23.19 -1.56 -6.48
C HIS A 101 23.62 -0.08 -6.56
N LEU A 102 23.90 0.57 -5.43
CA LEU A 102 24.13 2.02 -5.35
C LEU A 102 25.60 2.44 -5.19
N GLU A 103 26.57 1.56 -5.46
CA GLU A 103 27.99 1.90 -5.30
C GLU A 103 28.48 3.02 -6.25
N PRO A 104 29.33 3.96 -5.79
CA PRO A 104 29.94 4.04 -4.47
C PRO A 104 29.10 4.86 -3.46
N LEU A 105 28.78 4.27 -2.31
CA LEU A 105 28.19 4.96 -1.15
C LEU A 105 29.25 5.20 -0.08
N THR A 106 29.13 6.32 0.64
CA THR A 106 29.93 6.56 1.85
C THR A 106 29.46 5.67 3.01
N ASP A 107 30.34 5.40 3.99
CA ASP A 107 29.98 4.63 5.20
C ASP A 107 28.78 5.24 5.95
N GLN A 108 28.68 6.57 5.96
CA GLN A 108 27.55 7.27 6.58
C GLN A 108 26.23 7.01 5.83
N GLN A 109 26.26 7.01 4.50
CA GLN A 109 25.08 6.69 3.69
C GLN A 109 24.68 5.23 3.84
N LEU A 110 25.65 4.31 3.87
CA LEU A 110 25.40 2.90 4.10
C LEU A 110 24.72 2.67 5.46
N MET A 111 25.26 3.28 6.52
CA MET A 111 24.66 3.22 7.85
C MET A 111 23.25 3.82 7.87
N GLY A 112 23.03 4.93 7.15
CA GLY A 112 21.71 5.54 7.00
C GLY A 112 20.69 4.61 6.35
N ILE A 113 21.09 3.92 5.27
CA ILE A 113 20.24 2.93 4.59
C ILE A 113 19.94 1.73 5.51
N CYS A 114 20.95 1.21 6.22
CA CYS A 114 20.74 0.11 7.18
C CYS A 114 19.78 0.50 8.31
N ASN A 115 19.92 1.70 8.87
CA ASN A 115 19.02 2.20 9.91
C ASN A 115 17.58 2.36 9.38
N LEU A 116 17.41 2.91 8.17
CA LEU A 116 16.11 3.06 7.55
C LEU A 116 15.47 1.69 7.28
N GLN A 117 16.25 0.72 6.80
CA GLN A 117 15.80 -0.65 6.58
C GLN A 117 15.33 -1.29 7.89
N GLN A 118 16.10 -1.16 8.97
CA GLN A 118 15.74 -1.71 10.28
C GLN A 118 14.47 -1.06 10.84
N SER A 119 14.39 0.26 10.80
CA SER A 119 13.21 1.00 11.25
C SER A 119 11.97 0.65 10.43
N SER A 120 12.12 0.48 9.11
CA SER A 120 11.02 0.06 8.22
C SER A 120 10.54 -1.33 8.59
N GLN A 121 11.47 -2.30 8.76
CA GLN A 121 11.12 -3.66 9.16
C GLN A 121 10.35 -3.69 10.49
N GLN A 122 10.75 -2.91 11.48
CA GLN A 122 10.06 -2.83 12.77
C GLN A 122 8.63 -2.30 12.63
N ALA A 123 8.43 -1.24 11.85
CA ALA A 123 7.10 -0.70 11.56
C ALA A 123 6.25 -1.73 10.79
N GLU A 124 6.85 -2.45 9.84
CA GLU A 124 6.19 -3.49 9.06
C GLU A 124 5.75 -4.68 9.92
N ASP A 125 6.57 -5.11 10.87
CA ASP A 125 6.23 -6.21 11.77
C ASP A 125 5.14 -5.79 12.77
N ALA A 126 5.20 -4.56 13.29
CA ALA A 126 4.15 -4.01 14.14
C ALA A 126 2.80 -3.91 13.40
N LEU A 127 2.82 -3.45 12.15
CA LEU A 127 1.60 -3.36 11.34
C LEU A 127 1.03 -4.74 10.99
N SER A 128 1.90 -5.71 10.68
CA SER A 128 1.48 -7.10 10.43
C SER A 128 0.78 -7.70 11.66
N GLN A 129 1.38 -7.54 12.84
CA GLN A 129 0.78 -7.98 14.10
C GLN A 129 -0.56 -7.28 14.40
N GLY A 130 -0.63 -5.96 14.18
CA GLY A 130 -1.86 -5.19 14.33
C GLY A 130 -2.98 -5.69 13.41
N MET A 131 -2.65 -6.06 12.17
CA MET A 131 -3.60 -6.62 11.21
C MET A 131 -4.07 -8.03 11.60
N GLU A 132 -3.17 -8.89 12.04
CA GLU A 132 -3.51 -10.22 12.56
C GLU A 132 -4.45 -10.13 13.77
N ALA A 133 -4.16 -9.23 14.71
CA ALA A 133 -5.02 -8.97 15.85
C ALA A 133 -6.40 -8.45 15.43
N LEU A 134 -6.48 -7.56 14.44
CA LEU A 134 -7.75 -7.09 13.89
C LEU A 134 -8.55 -8.26 13.27
N GLN A 135 -7.92 -9.07 12.44
CA GLN A 135 -8.57 -10.20 11.78
C GLN A 135 -9.12 -11.19 12.82
N GLN A 136 -8.34 -11.54 13.84
CA GLN A 136 -8.79 -12.40 14.92
C GLN A 136 -9.98 -11.77 15.66
N ALA A 137 -9.88 -10.48 15.98
CA ALA A 137 -10.93 -9.79 16.70
C ALA A 137 -12.24 -9.68 15.90
N LEU A 138 -12.18 -9.58 14.58
CA LEU A 138 -13.34 -9.62 13.68
C LEU A 138 -13.95 -11.03 13.63
N VAL A 139 -13.13 -12.07 13.48
CA VAL A 139 -13.57 -13.47 13.48
C VAL A 139 -14.29 -13.82 14.78
N ASP A 140 -13.75 -13.42 15.92
CA ASP A 140 -14.36 -13.67 17.24
C ASP A 140 -15.73 -12.96 17.36
N THR A 141 -15.82 -11.73 16.88
CA THR A 141 -17.07 -10.94 16.90
C THR A 141 -18.15 -11.59 16.03
N LEU A 142 -17.79 -12.02 14.82
CA LEU A 142 -18.70 -12.70 13.90
C LEU A 142 -19.11 -14.10 14.41
N SER A 143 -18.16 -14.85 14.96
CA SER A 143 -18.43 -16.20 15.52
C SER A 143 -19.34 -16.12 16.74
N SER A 144 -19.17 -15.09 17.59
CA SER A 144 -20.07 -14.83 18.72
C SER A 144 -21.49 -14.46 18.27
N ALA A 145 -21.65 -13.81 17.11
CA ALA A 145 -22.96 -13.49 16.54
C ALA A 145 -23.71 -14.73 16.00
N CYS A 146 -22.98 -15.77 15.58
CA CYS A 146 -23.56 -16.98 14.99
C CYS A 146 -23.99 -18.07 16.00
N LEU A 147 -23.53 -18.02 17.26
CA LEU A 147 -23.66 -19.12 18.23
C LEU A 147 -24.73 -18.92 19.33
N GLY A 148 -25.62 -17.91 19.20
CA GLY A 148 -26.76 -17.74 20.12
C GLY A 148 -27.87 -18.79 19.88
N PRO A 149 -28.34 -19.56 20.89
CA PRO A 149 -29.37 -20.61 20.73
C PRO A 149 -30.77 -20.13 20.32
N THR A 150 -30.94 -18.86 20.02
CA THR A 150 -32.20 -18.24 19.63
C THR A 150 -31.95 -17.30 18.47
N ALA A 151 -31.90 -17.85 17.26
CA ALA A 151 -32.04 -17.08 16.02
C ALA A 151 -33.48 -16.56 15.87
N SER A 152 -33.94 -15.78 16.86
CA SER A 152 -35.01 -14.81 16.70
C SER A 152 -34.28 -13.49 16.54
N GLY A 153 -34.05 -13.08 15.28
CA GLY A 153 -33.27 -11.89 14.92
C GLY A 153 -33.75 -10.64 15.65
N ASN A 154 -33.14 -10.33 16.79
CA ASN A 154 -33.43 -9.13 17.53
C ASN A 154 -32.43 -8.06 17.09
N VAL A 155 -32.93 -6.96 16.53
CA VAL A 155 -32.13 -5.87 15.94
C VAL A 155 -31.12 -5.32 16.96
N ALA A 156 -31.44 -5.38 18.25
CA ALA A 156 -30.57 -4.95 19.36
C ALA A 156 -29.24 -5.73 19.43
N ASP A 157 -29.25 -7.04 19.18
CA ASP A 157 -28.04 -7.87 19.27
C ASP A 157 -27.09 -7.57 18.09
N TYR A 158 -27.64 -7.41 16.88
CA TYR A 158 -26.86 -6.97 15.71
C TYR A 158 -26.24 -5.58 15.92
N MET A 159 -27.01 -4.63 16.44
CA MET A 159 -26.52 -3.28 16.72
C MET A 159 -25.40 -3.26 17.76
N SER A 160 -25.52 -4.07 18.81
CA SER A 160 -24.47 -4.22 19.84
C SER A 160 -23.17 -4.78 19.24
N GLN A 161 -23.28 -5.81 18.40
CA GLN A 161 -22.12 -6.42 17.74
C GLN A 161 -21.47 -5.47 16.71
N MET A 162 -22.27 -4.72 15.96
CA MET A 162 -21.77 -3.70 15.05
C MET A 162 -21.01 -2.60 15.81
N ALA A 163 -21.49 -2.17 16.97
CA ALA A 163 -20.80 -1.18 17.81
C ALA A 163 -19.43 -1.68 18.28
N ILE A 164 -19.31 -2.96 18.66
CA ILE A 164 -18.05 -3.58 19.05
C ILE A 164 -17.08 -3.66 17.86
N ALA A 165 -17.55 -4.08 16.69
CA ALA A 165 -16.73 -4.13 15.47
C ALA A 165 -16.22 -2.75 15.06
N MET A 166 -17.08 -1.73 15.10
CA MET A 166 -16.71 -0.34 14.81
C MET A 166 -15.70 0.23 15.81
N SER A 167 -15.84 -0.07 17.10
CA SER A 167 -14.87 0.34 18.11
C SER A 167 -13.49 -0.27 17.87
N LYS A 168 -13.43 -1.55 17.48
CA LYS A 168 -12.16 -2.22 17.14
C LYS A 168 -11.51 -1.62 15.90
N LEU A 169 -12.31 -1.30 14.88
CA LEU A 169 -11.82 -0.61 13.68
C LEU A 169 -11.24 0.76 14.00
N ALA A 170 -11.91 1.53 14.87
CA ALA A 170 -11.42 2.84 15.32
C ALA A 170 -10.10 2.74 16.09
N THR A 171 -9.90 1.71 16.92
CA THR A 171 -8.61 1.46 17.59
C THR A 171 -7.49 1.23 16.58
N LEU A 172 -7.74 0.47 15.52
CA LEU A 172 -6.74 0.26 14.46
C LEU A 172 -6.50 1.53 13.65
N GLU A 173 -7.54 2.28 13.32
CA GLU A 173 -7.40 3.57 12.63
C GLU A 173 -6.54 4.54 13.43
N ASN A 174 -6.71 4.61 14.76
CA ASN A 174 -5.87 5.42 15.62
C ASN A 174 -4.42 4.92 15.67
N PHE A 175 -4.18 3.61 15.63
CA PHE A 175 -2.83 3.06 15.52
C PHE A 175 -2.15 3.45 14.20
N LEU A 176 -2.90 3.47 13.09
CA LEU A 176 -2.38 3.88 11.77
C LEU A 176 -2.00 5.37 11.69
N HIS A 177 -2.56 6.22 12.56
CA HIS A 177 -2.29 7.65 12.59
C HIS A 177 -1.18 8.06 13.58
N GLN A 178 -0.63 7.11 14.35
CA GLN A 178 0.51 7.32 15.26
C GLN A 178 1.84 7.11 14.54
#